data_AF-A0A1I4ILG8-F1
#
_entry.id   AF-A0A1I4ILG8-F1
#
_cell.length_a   1.000
_cell.length_b   1.000
_cell.length_c   1.000
_cell.angle_alpha   90.00
_cell.angle_beta   90.00
_cell.angle_gamma   90.00
#
_symmetry.space_group_name_H-M   'P 1'
#
loop_
_entity.id
_entity.type
_entity.pdbx_description
1 polymer ?
#
loop_
_entity_poly.entity_id
_entity_poly.type
_entity_poly.pdbx_seq_one_letter_code
_entity_poly.pdbx_strand_id
1 'polypeptide(L)' 'MRVIRLMTVMLVIPTIAYAHSGTLVRSLANYVPIALAFIPLLINPVLKLLKKMYSFFNGRQD' A
#
# COMPACT_ATOMS: atom_id res chain seq x y z
N MET A 1 -17.13 -14.14 37.76
CA MET A 1 -15.68 -14.26 37.43
C MET A 1 -15.34 -15.09 36.18
N ARG A 2 -16.18 -16.04 35.73
CA ARG A 2 -15.88 -16.87 34.54
C ARG A 2 -15.98 -16.11 33.21
N VAL A 3 -16.97 -15.22 33.10
CA VAL A 3 -17.22 -14.40 31.89
C VAL A 3 -16.12 -13.35 31.68
N ILE A 4 -15.69 -12.67 32.74
CA ILE A 4 -14.60 -11.68 32.67
C ILE A 4 -13.30 -12.35 32.18
N ARG A 5 -12.99 -13.55 32.70
CA ARG A 5 -11.82 -14.33 32.25
C ARG A 5 -11.91 -14.73 30.77
N LEU A 6 -13.09 -15.12 30.29
CA LEU A 6 -13.30 -15.43 28.87
C LEU A 6 -13.17 -14.21 27.97
N MET A 7 -13.69 -13.04 28.38
CA MET A 7 -13.51 -11.78 27.66
C MET A 7 -12.04 -11.36 27.58
N THR A 8 -11.29 -11.47 28.68
CA THR A 8 -9.86 -11.16 28.67
C THR A 8 -9.10 -12.07 27.72
N VAL A 9 -9.39 -13.38 27.72
CA VAL A 9 -8.75 -14.33 26.80
C VAL A 9 -9.13 -14.04 25.34
N MET A 10 -10.40 -13.73 25.05
CA MET A 10 -10.84 -13.35 23.70
C MET A 10 -10.23 -12.05 23.19
N LEU A 11 -9.88 -11.10 24.07
CA LEU A 11 -9.22 -9.85 23.71
C LEU A 11 -7.70 -10.01 23.57
N VAL A 12 -7.08 -10.80 24.43
CA VAL A 12 -5.61 -10.97 24.45
C VAL A 12 -5.10 -11.78 23.27
N ILE A 13 -5.84 -12.81 22.82
CA ILE A 13 -5.41 -13.67 21.70
C ILE A 13 -5.27 -12.88 20.38
N PRO A 14 -6.25 -12.06 19.93
CA PRO A 14 -6.11 -11.24 18.74
C PRO A 14 -5.02 -10.18 18.86
N THR A 15 -4.81 -9.61 20.05
CA THR A 15 -3.78 -8.59 20.27
C THR A 15 -2.37 -9.18 20.19
N ILE A 16 -2.15 -10.37 20.75
CA ILE A 16 -0.87 -11.09 20.61
C ILE A 16 -0.69 -11.54 19.16
N ALA A 17 -1.73 -12.05 18.50
CA ALA A 17 -1.69 -12.40 17.09
C ALA A 17 -1.36 -11.18 16.22
N TYR A 18 -1.89 -10.00 16.52
CA TYR A 18 -1.60 -8.75 15.82
C TYR A 18 -0.18 -8.24 16.11
N ALA A 19 0.30 -8.34 17.35
CA ALA A 19 1.65 -7.96 17.74
C ALA A 19 2.73 -8.90 17.16
N HIS A 20 2.43 -10.20 17.03
CA HIS A 20 3.25 -11.17 16.29
C HIS A 20 2.99 -11.16 14.77
N SER A 21 1.93 -10.49 14.30
CA SER A 21 1.68 -10.15 12.89
C SER A 21 2.59 -9.01 12.42
N GLY A 22 3.83 -9.01 12.91
CA GLY A 22 4.95 -8.32 12.28
C GLY A 22 5.12 -8.76 10.83
N THR A 23 4.43 -9.80 10.35
CA THR A 23 4.22 -10.12 8.94
C THR A 23 3.62 -8.98 8.14
N LEU A 24 2.60 -8.25 8.59
CA LEU A 24 2.04 -7.15 7.79
C LEU A 24 3.04 -5.99 7.64
N VAL A 25 3.66 -5.57 8.74
CA VAL A 25 4.66 -4.49 8.73
C VAL A 25 5.94 -4.91 8.00
N ARG A 26 6.40 -6.16 8.21
CA ARG A 26 7.57 -6.73 7.53
C ARG A 26 7.31 -6.95 6.05
N SER A 27 6.13 -7.44 5.67
CA SER A 27 5.72 -7.55 4.27
C SER A 27 5.68 -6.18 3.62
N LEU A 28 5.04 -5.20 4.25
CA LEU A 28 5.00 -3.83 3.73
C LEU A 28 6.43 -3.27 3.57
N ALA A 29 7.28 -3.41 4.58
CA ALA A 29 8.68 -2.99 4.54
C ALA A 29 9.49 -3.70 3.44
N ASN A 30 9.16 -4.95 3.09
CA ASN A 30 9.80 -5.67 2.00
C ASN A 30 9.27 -5.28 0.62
N TYR A 31 7.99 -4.92 0.51
CA TYR A 31 7.37 -4.50 -0.75
C TYR A 31 7.62 -3.03 -1.09
N VAL A 32 7.93 -2.18 -0.10
CA VAL A 32 8.25 -0.76 -0.31
C VAL A 32 9.46 -0.56 -1.25
N PRO A 33 10.62 -1.21 -1.05
CA PRO A 33 11.76 -1.11 -1.97
C PRO A 33 11.40 -1.58 -3.40
N ILE A 34 10.60 -2.64 -3.50
CA ILE A 34 10.14 -3.18 -4.79
C ILE A 34 9.25 -2.14 -5.50
N ALA A 35 8.28 -1.55 -4.80
CA ALA A 35 7.41 -0.51 -5.33
C ALA A 35 8.21 0.74 -5.76
N LEU A 36 9.20 1.16 -4.97
CA LEU A 36 10.10 2.26 -5.31
C LEU A 36 10.93 1.96 -6.56
N ALA A 37 11.37 0.72 -6.77
CA ALA A 37 12.10 0.30 -7.95
C ALA A 37 11.27 0.36 -9.24
N PHE A 38 9.93 0.28 -9.16
CA PHE A 38 9.04 0.42 -10.33
C PHE A 38 8.81 1.87 -10.76
N ILE A 39 9.09 2.85 -9.91
CA ILE A 39 8.92 4.29 -10.21
C ILE A 39 9.66 4.71 -11.50
N PRO A 40 10.98 4.46 -11.66
CA PRO A 40 11.68 4.86 -12.89
C PRO A 40 11.14 4.17 -14.14
N LEU A 41 10.60 2.96 -14.02
CA LEU A 41 10.01 2.21 -15.13
C LEU A 41 8.67 2.83 -15.58
N LEU A 42 7.90 3.38 -14.64
CA LEU A 42 6.60 4.01 -14.90
C LEU A 42 6.69 5.49 -15.28
N ILE A 43 7.74 6.21 -14.87
CA ILE A 43 7.90 7.64 -15.16
C ILE A 43 7.89 7.94 -16.67
N ASN A 44 8.71 7.24 -17.46
CA ASN A 44 8.83 7.49 -18.89
C ASN A 44 7.53 7.30 -19.69
N PRO A 45 6.82 6.16 -19.57
CA PRO A 45 5.56 5.99 -20.28
C PRO A 45 4.48 6.96 -19.79
N VAL A 46 4.41 7.26 -18.49
CA VAL A 46 3.44 8.21 -17.93
C VAL A 46 3.69 9.63 -18.44
N LEU A 47 4.93 10.11 -18.42
CA LEU A 47 5.29 11.42 -18.97
C LEU A 47 4.96 11.53 -20.47
N LYS A 48 5.25 10.46 -21.22
CA LYS A 48 4.92 10.41 -22.66
C LYS A 48 3.41 10.42 -22.89
N LEU A 49 2.65 9.73 -22.06
CA LEU A 49 1.18 9.72 -22.10
C LEU A 49 0.61 11.11 -21.78
N LEU A 50 1.08 11.74 -20.70
CA LEU A 50 0.67 13.07 -20.28
C LEU A 50 0.99 14.12 -21.35
N LYS A 51 2.19 14.07 -21.95
CA LYS A 51 2.56 14.97 -23.04
C LYS A 51 1.67 14.77 -24.26
N LYS A 52 1.33 13.51 -24.59
CA LYS A 52 0.42 13.21 -25.70
C LYS A 52 -1.01 13.68 -25.41
N MET A 53 -1.51 13.48 -24.19
CA MET A 53 -2.83 13.98 -23.77
C MET A 53 -2.87 15.51 -23.85
N TYR A 54 -1.86 16.19 -23.31
CA TYR A 54 -1.76 17.65 -23.34
C TYR A 54 -1.74 18.17 -24.78
N SER A 55 -0.93 17.57 -25.67
CA SER A 55 -0.91 17.92 -27.09
C SER A 55 -2.26 17.68 -27.80
N PHE A 56 -2.99 16.64 -27.41
CA PHE A 56 -4.30 16.33 -28.01
C PHE A 56 -5.40 17.30 -27.55
N PHE A 57 -5.28 17.85 -26.34
CA PHE A 57 -6.18 18.88 -25.83
C PHE A 57 -5.84 20.27 -26.37
N ASN A 58 -4.56 20.65 -26.45
CA ASN A 58 -4.15 21.94 -27.01
C ASN A 58 -4.38 22.01 -28.52
N GLY A 59 -4.15 20.94 -29.27
CA GLY A 59 -4.40 20.90 -30.72
C GLY A 59 -5.87 20.90 -31.13
N ARG A 60 -6.81 21.03 -30.19
CA ARG A 60 -8.25 21.23 -30.44
C ARG A 60 -8.71 22.68 -30.21
N GLN A 61 -7.82 23.57 -29.78
CA GLN A 61 -8.13 24.98 -29.53
C GLN A 61 -7.70 25.93 -30.67
N ASP A 62 -6.97 25.41 -31.68
CA ASP A 62 -6.69 26.08 -32.96
C ASP A 62 -7.65 25.58 -34.05
#